data_AF-A0A0F2P3X7-F1
#
_entry.id   AF-A0A0F2P3X7-F1
#
_cell.length_a   1.000
_cell.length_b   1.000
_cell.length_c   1.000
_cell.angle_alpha   90.00
_cell.angle_beta   90.00
_cell.angle_gamma   90.00
#
_symmetry.space_group_name_H-M   'P 1'
#
loop_
_entity.id
_entity.type
_entity.pdbx_description
1 polymer ?
#
loop_
_entity_poly.entity_id
_entity_poly.type
_entity_poly.pdbx_seq_one_letter_code
_entity_poly.pdbx_strand_id
1 'polypeptide(L)'
;MFGLRKMNGMANTPQAWTLAAAERFITTMILKNIFCLIIVLVTVTGCVSTKSISSYNDKTYFKESPKIVSYKDRYFLRFVYPDDTFAFFMMCESKINADTLIYYLPVTTSSGNLRGKIQFQEIFKANEIEIIKKKNVYWEEPDGSLVVMPIEQLNNKEIELLPTTETEKQK
;
A
#
# COMPACT_ATOMS: atom_id res chain seq x y z
N MET A 1 -28.35 -83.28 3.79
CA MET A 1 -28.04 -82.82 2.42
C MET A 1 -27.79 -81.33 2.44
N PHE A 2 -26.53 -80.90 2.28
CA PHE A 2 -26.16 -79.48 2.16
C PHE A 2 -25.80 -79.20 0.70
N GLY A 3 -26.59 -78.34 0.04
CA GLY A 3 -26.32 -77.88 -1.32
C GLY A 3 -25.32 -76.73 -1.31
N LEU A 4 -24.10 -77.00 -1.78
CA LEU A 4 -23.06 -76.01 -2.04
C LEU A 4 -23.46 -75.11 -3.21
N ARG A 5 -23.70 -73.83 -2.91
CA ARG A 5 -23.87 -72.75 -3.89
C ARG A 5 -22.53 -72.48 -4.58
N LYS A 6 -22.42 -72.81 -5.87
CA LYS A 6 -21.36 -72.29 -6.75
C LYS A 6 -21.57 -70.78 -6.95
N MET A 7 -20.72 -69.97 -6.35
CA MET A 7 -20.52 -68.58 -6.77
C MET A 7 -19.58 -68.59 -7.98
N ASN A 8 -20.16 -68.57 -9.18
CA ASN A 8 -19.39 -68.40 -10.40
C ASN A 8 -18.89 -66.95 -10.47
N GLY A 9 -17.58 -66.84 -10.66
CA GLY A 9 -16.81 -65.60 -10.64
C GLY A 9 -17.35 -64.53 -11.57
N MET A 10 -17.52 -63.34 -11.02
CA MET A 10 -17.65 -62.12 -11.80
C MET A 10 -16.29 -61.45 -11.95
N ALA A 11 -16.06 -61.03 -13.20
CA ALA A 11 -15.29 -59.84 -13.57
C ALA A 11 -13.75 -59.90 -13.47
N ASN A 12 -13.13 -60.77 -14.27
CA ASN A 12 -11.80 -60.50 -14.83
C ASN A 12 -11.90 -60.24 -16.34
N THR A 13 -12.75 -59.27 -16.73
CA THR A 13 -12.75 -58.79 -18.11
C THR A 13 -11.78 -57.61 -18.23
N PRO A 14 -10.87 -57.60 -19.20
CA PRO A 14 -9.87 -56.53 -19.37
C PRO A 14 -10.48 -55.13 -19.53
N GLN A 15 -11.75 -55.03 -19.92
CA GLN A 15 -12.51 -53.78 -20.00
C GLN A 15 -12.79 -53.12 -18.63
N ALA A 16 -12.92 -53.89 -17.55
CA ALA A 16 -13.14 -53.34 -16.21
C ALA A 16 -11.90 -52.63 -15.66
N TRP A 17 -10.70 -53.13 -16.01
CA TRP A 17 -9.41 -52.56 -15.61
C TRP A 17 -9.13 -51.24 -16.33
N THR A 18 -9.52 -51.12 -17.61
CA THR A 18 -9.33 -49.89 -18.38
C THR A 18 -10.23 -48.74 -17.91
N LEU A 19 -11.45 -49.04 -17.49
CA LEU A 19 -12.37 -48.04 -16.95
C LEU A 19 -11.89 -47.53 -15.58
N ALA A 20 -11.50 -48.43 -14.67
CA ALA A 20 -10.97 -48.06 -13.37
C ALA A 20 -9.66 -47.25 -13.45
N ALA A 21 -8.81 -47.53 -14.45
CA ALA A 21 -7.58 -46.76 -14.69
C ALA A 21 -7.87 -45.34 -15.24
N ALA A 22 -8.84 -45.21 -16.16
CA ALA A 22 -9.25 -43.92 -16.71
C ALA A 22 -9.89 -43.01 -15.64
N GLU A 23 -10.74 -43.56 -14.78
CA GLU A 23 -11.35 -42.81 -13.66
C GLU A 23 -10.31 -42.30 -12.66
N ARG A 24 -9.28 -43.10 -12.35
CA ARG A 24 -8.16 -42.67 -11.50
C ARG A 24 -7.30 -41.59 -12.16
N PHE A 25 -7.14 -41.63 -13.48
CA PHE A 25 -6.39 -40.60 -14.21
C PHE A 25 -7.16 -39.26 -14.24
N ILE A 26 -8.46 -39.29 -14.52
CA ILE A 26 -9.30 -38.08 -14.56
C ILE A 26 -9.40 -37.43 -13.17
N THR A 27 -9.63 -38.23 -12.12
CA THR A 27 -9.71 -37.73 -10.74
C THR A 27 -8.39 -37.10 -10.27
N THR A 28 -7.24 -37.71 -10.61
CA THR A 28 -5.94 -37.14 -10.25
C THR A 28 -5.61 -35.86 -11.04
N MET A 29 -6.02 -35.74 -12.30
CA MET A 29 -5.88 -34.49 -13.07
C MET A 29 -6.78 -33.37 -12.52
N ILE A 30 -8.04 -33.66 -12.20
CA ILE A 30 -8.97 -32.69 -11.62
C ILE A 30 -8.47 -32.21 -10.25
N LEU A 31 -8.03 -33.12 -9.39
CA LEU A 31 -7.54 -32.78 -8.05
C LEU A 31 -6.29 -31.88 -8.11
N LYS A 32 -5.36 -32.17 -9.04
CA LYS A 32 -4.17 -31.33 -9.28
C LYS A 32 -4.53 -29.93 -9.77
N ASN A 33 -5.48 -29.83 -10.71
CA ASN A 33 -5.92 -28.53 -11.24
C ASN A 33 -6.64 -27.69 -10.17
N ILE A 34 -7.51 -28.32 -9.36
CA ILE A 34 -8.17 -27.65 -8.23
C ILE A 34 -7.13 -27.18 -7.20
N PHE A 35 -6.16 -28.03 -6.85
CA PHE A 35 -5.10 -27.68 -5.92
C PHE A 35 -4.23 -26.51 -6.40
N CYS A 36 -3.83 -26.51 -7.68
CA CYS A 36 -3.13 -25.38 -8.30
C CYS A 36 -3.96 -24.10 -8.27
N LEU A 37 -5.26 -24.18 -8.55
CA LEU A 37 -6.16 -23.02 -8.56
C LEU A 37 -6.34 -22.44 -7.16
N ILE A 38 -6.43 -23.28 -6.12
CA ILE A 38 -6.48 -22.85 -4.72
C ILE A 38 -5.17 -22.15 -4.32
N ILE A 39 -4.00 -22.68 -4.68
CA ILE A 39 -2.72 -22.03 -4.39
C ILE A 39 -2.66 -20.65 -5.04
N VAL A 40 -3.05 -20.54 -6.31
CA VAL A 40 -3.09 -19.25 -7.01
C VAL A 40 -4.03 -18.28 -6.29
N LEU A 41 -5.24 -18.70 -5.93
CA LEU A 41 -6.19 -17.87 -5.20
C LEU A 41 -5.63 -17.39 -3.84
N VAL A 42 -5.03 -18.29 -3.06
CA VAL A 42 -4.43 -17.95 -1.76
C VAL A 42 -3.26 -16.97 -1.94
N THR A 43 -2.40 -17.17 -2.93
CA THR A 43 -1.27 -16.26 -3.21
C THR A 43 -1.73 -14.88 -3.69
N VAL A 44 -2.81 -14.80 -4.47
CA VAL A 44 -3.37 -13.51 -4.91
C VAL A 44 -4.03 -12.77 -3.75
N THR A 45 -4.74 -13.47 -2.84
CA THR A 45 -5.31 -12.84 -1.64
C THR A 45 -4.27 -12.33 -0.64
N GLY A 46 -3.08 -12.94 -0.60
CA GLY A 46 -1.98 -12.49 0.26
C GLY A 46 -1.40 -11.13 -0.12
N CYS A 47 -1.60 -10.66 -1.36
CA CYS A 47 -1.04 -9.39 -1.84
C CYS A 47 -1.94 -8.17 -1.66
N VAL A 48 -3.24 -8.33 -1.34
CA VAL A 48 -4.19 -7.21 -1.24
C VAL A 48 -4.45 -6.73 0.21
N SER A 49 -3.84 -7.38 1.21
CA SER A 49 -4.08 -7.08 2.64
C SER A 49 -2.91 -6.38 3.34
N THR A 50 -2.11 -5.58 2.64
CA THR A 50 -1.28 -4.59 3.32
C THR A 50 -2.12 -3.35 3.54
N LYS A 51 -2.84 -3.31 4.68
CA LYS A 51 -3.04 -2.02 5.33
C LYS A 51 -1.64 -1.40 5.45
N SER A 52 -1.50 -0.24 4.84
CA SER A 52 -0.37 0.68 4.92
C SER A 52 0.41 0.52 6.23
N ILE A 53 1.73 0.52 6.12
CA ILE A 53 2.71 0.31 7.18
C ILE A 53 2.28 1.06 8.46
N SER A 54 1.72 0.31 9.41
CA SER A 54 1.19 0.83 10.66
C SER A 54 2.29 0.86 11.72
N SER A 55 3.23 1.79 11.63
CA SER A 55 4.14 2.05 12.75
C SER A 55 3.55 3.14 13.62
N TYR A 56 3.27 2.78 14.87
CA TYR A 56 2.64 3.55 15.94
C TYR A 56 3.40 4.83 16.39
N ASN A 57 4.38 5.30 15.63
CA ASN A 57 5.21 6.40 16.07
C ASN A 57 5.73 7.19 14.87
N ASP A 58 5.14 8.37 14.65
CA ASP A 58 5.57 9.40 13.71
C ASP A 58 7.09 9.65 13.77
N LYS A 59 7.70 9.51 14.97
CA LYS A 59 9.16 9.61 15.21
C LYS A 59 10.02 8.60 14.43
N THR A 60 9.42 7.50 13.97
CA THR A 60 10.13 6.47 13.19
C THR A 60 10.39 6.93 11.76
N TYR A 61 9.46 7.74 11.23
CA TYR A 61 9.46 8.19 9.82
C TYR A 61 9.80 9.66 9.66
N PHE A 62 9.56 10.45 10.70
CA PHE A 62 9.79 11.88 10.70
C PHE A 62 10.57 12.29 11.95
N LYS A 63 11.53 13.20 11.75
CA LYS A 63 12.23 13.87 12.86
C LYS A 63 11.30 14.83 13.61
N GLU A 64 10.37 15.44 12.89
CA GLU A 64 9.32 16.33 13.41
C GLU A 64 8.02 16.08 12.64
N SER A 65 6.88 16.31 13.29
CA SER A 65 5.57 16.09 12.65
C SER A 65 5.41 16.91 11.38
N PRO A 66 4.84 16.33 10.31
CA PRO A 66 4.59 17.03 9.06
C PRO A 66 3.78 18.31 9.26
N LYS A 67 4.06 19.32 8.45
CA LYS A 67 3.37 20.62 8.51
C LYS A 67 3.18 21.24 7.14
N ILE A 68 2.24 22.16 7.04
CA ILE A 68 2.05 22.96 5.83
C ILE A 68 2.86 24.24 5.97
N VAL A 69 3.58 24.59 4.91
CA VAL A 69 4.30 25.87 4.81
C VAL A 69 3.81 26.66 3.61
N SER A 70 3.67 27.96 3.76
CA SER A 70 3.30 28.88 2.68
C SER A 70 4.48 29.72 2.24
N TYR A 71 4.59 29.99 0.94
CA TYR A 71 5.56 30.93 0.37
C TYR A 71 5.02 31.53 -0.95
N LYS A 72 4.93 32.87 -1.05
CA LYS A 72 4.46 33.59 -2.26
C LYS A 72 3.21 32.95 -2.88
N ASP A 73 2.14 32.83 -2.07
CA ASP A 73 0.84 32.23 -2.45
C ASP A 73 0.85 30.74 -2.81
N ARG A 74 1.99 30.06 -2.67
CA ARG A 74 2.13 28.61 -2.83
C ARG A 74 2.11 27.93 -1.47
N TYR A 75 1.63 26.69 -1.44
CA TYR A 75 1.58 25.85 -0.26
C TYR A 75 2.39 24.58 -0.50
N PHE A 76 3.10 24.13 0.53
CA PHE A 76 3.91 22.93 0.48
C PHE A 76 3.66 22.10 1.72
N LEU A 77 3.54 20.80 1.53
CA LEU A 77 3.70 19.84 2.61
C LEU A 77 5.19 19.70 2.89
N ARG A 78 5.59 19.98 4.13
CA ARG A 78 6.98 19.93 4.61
C ARG A 78 7.12 18.84 5.66
N PHE A 79 8.13 18.00 5.49
CA PHE A 79 8.52 16.99 6.47
C PHE A 79 10.03 16.80 6.49
N VAL A 80 10.54 16.30 7.63
CA VAL A 80 11.98 16.10 7.86
C VAL A 80 12.24 14.64 8.16
N TYR A 81 13.14 14.03 7.41
CA TYR A 81 13.54 12.64 7.61
C TYR A 81 14.31 12.48 8.94
N PRO A 82 14.21 11.31 9.60
CA PRO A 82 14.91 11.02 10.84
C PRO A 82 16.42 11.01 10.64
N ASP A 83 17.18 11.37 11.68
CA ASP A 83 18.65 11.36 11.66
C ASP A 83 19.21 9.94 11.86
N ASP A 84 18.59 9.17 12.77
CA ASP A 84 19.18 7.96 13.35
C ASP A 84 18.70 6.65 12.70
N THR A 85 17.64 6.70 11.90
CA THR A 85 17.05 5.51 11.27
C THR A 85 17.25 5.50 9.76
N PHE A 86 17.02 4.35 9.13
CA PHE A 86 17.05 4.27 7.68
C PHE A 86 15.84 5.03 7.11
N ALA A 87 16.09 6.14 6.41
CA ALA A 87 15.04 6.99 5.84
C ALA A 87 14.59 6.44 4.48
N PHE A 88 13.32 6.08 4.38
CA PHE A 88 12.69 5.70 3.12
C PHE A 88 12.16 6.93 2.39
N PHE A 89 12.10 6.90 1.06
CA PHE A 89 11.43 7.98 0.35
C PHE A 89 9.93 7.95 0.65
N MET A 90 9.42 9.06 1.18
CA MET A 90 8.02 9.19 1.59
C MET A 90 7.21 9.91 0.52
N MET A 91 6.17 9.26 0.03
CA MET A 91 5.16 9.87 -0.82
C MET A 91 3.88 10.01 -0.01
N CYS A 92 3.50 11.25 0.30
CA CYS A 92 2.26 11.52 1.03
C CYS A 92 1.11 11.63 0.04
N GLU A 93 -0.05 11.10 0.46
CA GLU A 93 -1.31 11.26 -0.24
C GLU A 93 -2.26 12.15 0.57
N SER A 94 -3.33 12.60 -0.09
CA SER A 94 -4.36 13.43 0.48
C SER A 94 -5.76 12.94 0.11
N LYS A 95 -6.70 13.08 1.04
CA LYS A 95 -8.13 12.91 0.80
C LYS A 95 -8.91 14.11 1.38
N ILE A 96 -10.01 14.46 0.73
CA ILE A 96 -10.93 15.49 1.20
C ILE A 96 -12.18 14.79 1.72
N ASN A 97 -12.57 15.13 2.95
CA ASN A 97 -13.82 14.67 3.55
C ASN A 97 -14.62 15.90 4.01
N ALA A 98 -15.74 16.17 3.35
CA ALA A 98 -16.50 17.41 3.49
C ALA A 98 -15.61 18.65 3.30
N ASP A 99 -15.38 19.43 4.35
CA ASP A 99 -14.54 20.66 4.35
C ASP A 99 -13.17 20.43 5.01
N THR A 100 -12.73 19.19 5.09
CA THR A 100 -11.49 18.80 5.77
C THR A 100 -10.51 18.15 4.80
N LEU A 101 -9.26 18.62 4.82
CA LEU A 101 -8.14 18.05 4.08
C LEU A 101 -7.33 17.15 5.01
N ILE A 102 -7.17 15.89 4.64
CA ILE A 102 -6.46 14.89 5.43
C ILE A 102 -5.28 14.39 4.61
N TYR A 103 -4.06 14.58 5.13
CA TYR A 103 -2.84 13.98 4.60
C TYR A 103 -2.51 12.69 5.34
N TYR A 104 -1.93 11.72 4.62
CA TYR A 104 -1.50 10.45 5.20
C TYR A 104 -0.32 9.88 4.43
N LEU A 105 0.39 8.93 5.05
CA LEU A 105 1.51 8.21 4.43
C LEU A 105 1.04 6.80 4.00
N PRO A 106 0.66 6.59 2.73
CA PRO A 106 0.17 5.29 2.25
C PRO A 106 1.26 4.21 2.24
N VAL A 107 2.43 4.52 1.67
CA VAL A 107 3.50 3.57 1.41
C VAL A 107 4.85 4.31 1.45
N THR A 108 5.88 3.63 1.94
CA THR A 108 7.27 4.06 1.81
C THR A 108 7.92 3.36 0.62
N THR A 109 8.64 4.10 -0.22
CA THR A 109 9.31 3.54 -1.40
C THR A 109 10.83 3.68 -1.28
N SER A 110 11.54 2.82 -2.03
CA SER A 110 13.00 2.63 -2.13
C SER A 110 13.92 3.32 -1.12
N SER A 111 14.85 2.56 -0.59
CA SER A 111 15.92 3.01 0.27
C SER A 111 16.86 4.04 -0.39
N GLY A 112 17.01 5.23 0.20
CA GLY A 112 18.03 6.22 -0.17
C GLY A 112 18.65 6.88 1.07
N ASN A 113 19.81 7.53 0.96
CA ASN A 113 20.37 8.30 2.07
C ASN A 113 19.66 9.67 2.17
N LEU A 114 18.49 9.65 2.82
CA LEU A 114 17.64 10.83 3.04
C LEU A 114 17.69 11.33 4.48
N ARG A 115 18.56 10.78 5.34
CA ARG A 115 18.66 11.13 6.76
C ARG A 115 18.81 12.63 6.98
N GLY A 116 18.00 13.17 7.88
CA GLY A 116 17.99 14.58 8.25
C GLY A 116 17.61 15.56 7.13
N LYS A 117 17.28 15.09 5.92
CA LYS A 117 16.89 15.97 4.81
C LYS A 117 15.49 16.51 5.02
N ILE A 118 15.28 17.72 4.52
CA ILE A 118 13.95 18.34 4.43
C ILE A 118 13.40 18.03 3.05
N GLN A 119 12.15 17.61 2.99
CA GLN A 119 11.42 17.41 1.74
C GLN A 119 10.24 18.38 1.68
N PHE A 120 10.02 18.91 0.48
CA PHE A 120 8.85 19.69 0.14
C PHE A 120 8.05 18.96 -0.94
N GLN A 121 6.74 18.90 -0.77
CA GLN A 121 5.79 18.47 -1.78
C GLN A 121 4.82 19.62 -2.04
N GLU A 122 4.85 20.16 -3.25
CA GLU A 122 3.99 21.28 -3.62
C GLU A 122 2.51 20.86 -3.69
N ILE A 123 1.64 21.73 -3.17
CA ILE A 123 0.20 21.57 -3.17
C ILE A 123 -0.38 22.53 -4.21
N PHE A 124 -0.74 22.00 -5.37
CA PHE A 124 -1.21 22.78 -6.52
C PHE A 124 -2.71 22.66 -6.76
N LYS A 125 -3.42 21.74 -6.09
CA LYS A 125 -4.85 21.54 -6.32
C LYS A 125 -5.65 22.68 -5.67
N ALA A 126 -6.49 23.36 -6.45
CA ALA A 126 -7.23 24.53 -5.99
C ALA A 126 -8.15 24.25 -4.79
N ASN A 127 -8.85 23.11 -4.79
CA ASN A 127 -9.70 22.68 -3.69
C ASN A 127 -8.93 22.42 -2.38
N GLU A 128 -7.74 21.82 -2.47
CA GLU A 128 -6.86 21.63 -1.31
C GLU A 128 -6.41 22.99 -0.75
N ILE A 129 -6.00 23.91 -1.61
CA ILE A 129 -5.59 25.27 -1.24
C ILE A 129 -6.71 26.04 -0.54
N GLU A 130 -7.95 25.94 -1.03
CA GLU A 130 -9.11 26.57 -0.39
C GLU A 130 -9.33 26.05 1.03
N ILE A 131 -9.20 24.75 1.25
CA ILE A 131 -9.34 24.15 2.59
C ILE A 131 -8.17 24.55 3.50
N ILE A 132 -6.95 24.61 2.98
CA ILE A 132 -5.77 25.10 3.71
C ILE A 132 -5.98 26.53 4.20
N LYS A 133 -6.53 27.41 3.35
CA LYS A 133 -6.86 28.80 3.74
C LYS A 133 -7.89 28.86 4.88
N LYS A 134 -8.80 27.90 4.95
CA LYS A 134 -9.77 27.74 6.06
C LYS A 134 -9.16 27.09 7.32
N LYS A 135 -7.90 26.62 7.25
CA LYS A 135 -7.17 25.94 8.35
C LYS A 135 -7.77 24.60 8.81
N ASN A 136 -8.53 23.93 7.96
CA ASN A 136 -9.11 22.61 8.25
C ASN A 136 -8.23 21.49 7.68
N VAL A 137 -6.99 21.39 8.18
CA VAL A 137 -5.98 20.45 7.66
C VAL A 137 -5.47 19.53 8.77
N TYR A 138 -5.43 18.24 8.48
CA TYR A 138 -5.09 17.19 9.44
C TYR A 138 -4.12 16.18 8.84
N TRP A 139 -3.32 15.58 9.71
CA TRP A 139 -2.50 14.40 9.46
C TRP A 139 -3.23 13.19 10.04
N GLU A 140 -3.44 12.16 9.24
CA GLU A 140 -3.98 10.88 9.71
C GLU A 140 -2.82 9.96 10.09
N GLU A 141 -2.75 9.69 11.39
CA GLU A 141 -1.81 8.73 11.96
C GLU A 141 -2.19 7.31 11.55
N PRO A 142 -1.28 6.33 11.66
CA PRO A 142 -1.58 4.96 11.26
C PRO A 142 -2.65 4.24 12.09
N ASP A 143 -2.98 4.77 13.28
CA ASP A 143 -4.11 4.32 14.10
C ASP A 143 -5.46 4.93 13.69
N GLY A 144 -5.46 5.80 12.67
CA GLY A 144 -6.61 6.53 12.16
C GLY A 144 -6.95 7.80 12.95
N SER A 145 -6.16 8.15 13.97
CA SER A 145 -6.33 9.42 14.68
C SER A 145 -5.94 10.59 13.79
N LEU A 146 -6.64 11.72 13.97
CA LEU A 146 -6.41 12.94 13.21
C LEU A 146 -5.69 13.97 14.07
N VAL A 147 -4.49 14.37 13.63
CA VAL A 147 -3.67 15.40 14.27
C VAL A 147 -3.78 16.69 13.46
N VAL A 148 -4.05 17.81 14.13
CA VAL A 148 -4.12 19.12 13.44
C VAL A 148 -2.76 19.48 12.88
N MET A 149 -2.68 19.80 11.59
CA MET A 149 -1.44 20.22 10.96
C MET A 149 -1.22 21.73 11.12
N PRO A 150 -0.07 22.17 11.64
CA PRO A 150 0.24 23.59 11.68
C PRO A 150 0.49 24.12 10.26
N ILE A 151 0.08 25.38 10.05
CA ILE A 151 0.31 26.12 8.80
C ILE A 151 1.21 27.30 9.14
N GLU A 152 2.43 27.31 8.61
CA GLU A 152 3.47 28.28 8.92
C GLU A 152 3.95 29.03 7.66
N GLN A 153 4.54 30.21 7.85
CA GLN A 153 5.28 30.86 6.77
C GLN A 153 6.66 30.21 6.64
N LEU A 154 7.10 29.97 5.41
CA LEU A 154 8.39 29.35 5.15
C LEU A 154 9.53 30.26 5.65
N ASN A 155 10.50 29.66 6.36
CA ASN A 155 11.66 30.38 6.86
C ASN A 155 12.61 30.75 5.71
N ASN A 156 13.21 31.95 5.75
CA ASN A 156 14.18 32.43 4.77
C ASN A 156 15.30 31.41 4.47
N LYS A 157 15.76 30.67 5.48
CA LYS A 157 16.81 29.65 5.31
C LYS A 157 16.36 28.42 4.51
N GLU A 158 15.07 28.13 4.50
CA GLU A 158 14.50 26.97 3.81
C GLU A 158 14.03 27.30 2.38
N ILE A 159 13.94 28.58 2.03
CA ILE A 159 13.56 29.02 0.67
C ILE A 159 14.54 28.46 -0.37
N GLU A 160 15.83 28.40 -0.05
CA GLU A 160 16.88 27.88 -0.93
C GLU A 160 16.72 26.38 -1.22
N LEU A 161 15.94 25.66 -0.40
CA LEU A 161 15.68 24.23 -0.52
C LEU A 161 14.40 23.92 -1.30
N LEU A 162 13.61 24.94 -1.65
CA LEU A 162 12.43 24.73 -2.47
C LEU A 162 12.85 24.17 -3.84
N PRO A 163 12.09 23.22 -4.41
CA PRO A 163 12.33 22.78 -5.77
C PRO A 163 12.19 23.99 -6.70
N THR A 164 13.31 24.41 -7.28
CA THR A 164 13.30 25.40 -8.35
C THR A 164 12.56 24.77 -9.52
N THR A 165 11.40 25.30 -9.86
CA THR A 165 10.72 24.98 -11.12
C THR A 165 11.62 25.47 -12.26
N GLU A 166 12.58 24.64 -12.67
CA GLU A 166 13.33 24.81 -13.92
C GLU A 166 12.36 24.54 -15.09
N THR A 167 11.41 25.45 -15.30
CA THR A 167 10.45 25.39 -16.42
C THR A 167 10.68 26.55 -17.40
N GLU A 168 11.90 27.08 -17.44
CA GLU A 168 12.31 28.16 -18.35
C GLU A 168 13.59 27.82 -19.14
N LYS A 169 13.71 26.61 -19.71
CA LYS A 169 14.78 26.32 -20.70
C LYS A 169 14.37 25.39 -21.83
N GLN A 170 13.12 25.42 -22.28
CA GLN A 170 12.72 24.85 -23.58
C GLN A 170 11.63 25.72 -24.22
N LYS A 171 12.03 26.89 -24.72
CA LYS A 171 11.31 27.64 -25.76
C LYS A 171 12.32 28.16 -26.76
#